data_AF-A0A2V7DG98-F1
#
_entry.id   AF-A0A2V7DG98-F1
#
_cell.length_a   1.000
_cell.length_b   1.000
_cell.length_c   1.000
_cell.angle_alpha   90.00
_cell.angle_beta   90.00
_cell.angle_gamma   90.00
#
_symmetry.space_group_name_H-M   'P 1'
#
loop_
_entity.id
_entity.type
_entity.pdbx_description
1 polymer ?
#
loop_
_entity_poly.entity_id
_entity_poly.type
_entity_poly.pdbx_seq_one_letter_code
_entity_poly.pdbx_strand_id
1 'polypeptide(L)'
;MQRTHQLRQRVSTKKLIELIFDWVKARTTSGEHQSLQRAADSIQMQEIWIPVARLHTESEFTVGRVIFKPMTAALFDRWRIEVLARNSEQAEYISVWFEKERKKCQGLAAATLAIEAERDCAIEVAFAEADDAVSMLRVLEGANLDPELVSCCTLLGKHGEEQRNYLLIRDGTLAESGSGFAGVPPPAWLLGKDELAFLMNSGLSILSSLLASDHRTAFQERLLDALRIYSRNGLAREPSDKLIYIVVALESIFVRDNNENLTANIAERIAFFLSREREGRRRIIEIIREGYALRSAFLHHGKKLEDLEALKRFMDAAFHCMINLIRNADRFHSVDQLHKAIENERLS
;
A
#
# COMPACT_ATOMS: atom_id res chain seq x y z
N MET A 1 -32.33 -9.49 12.78
CA MET A 1 -31.39 -9.43 11.63
C MET A 1 -30.27 -8.38 11.79
N GLN A 2 -30.50 -7.19 12.36
CA GLN A 2 -29.42 -6.18 12.58
C GLN A 2 -28.24 -6.66 13.45
N ARG A 3 -28.49 -7.45 14.51
CA ARG A 3 -27.44 -7.98 15.41
C ARG A 3 -26.43 -8.90 14.70
N THR A 4 -26.85 -9.58 13.63
CA THR A 4 -26.01 -10.53 12.88
C THR A 4 -24.99 -9.81 11.99
N HIS A 5 -25.30 -8.60 11.51
CA HIS A 5 -24.39 -7.80 10.70
C HIS A 5 -23.24 -7.21 11.54
N GLN A 6 -23.54 -6.71 12.75
CA GLN A 6 -22.53 -6.19 13.67
C GLN A 6 -21.54 -7.28 14.13
N LEU A 7 -22.02 -8.52 14.31
CA LEU A 7 -21.17 -9.67 14.64
C LEU A 7 -20.24 -10.05 13.48
N ARG A 8 -20.72 -9.99 12.23
CA ARG A 8 -19.96 -10.37 11.02
C ARG A 8 -18.73 -9.48 10.76
N GLN A 9 -18.76 -8.23 11.22
CA GLN A 9 -17.65 -7.28 11.05
C GLN A 9 -16.69 -7.24 12.25
N ARG A 10 -17.00 -7.99 13.32
CA ARG A 10 -16.23 -7.97 14.58
C ARG A 10 -15.73 -9.35 14.99
N VAL A 11 -16.09 -10.41 14.28
CA VAL A 11 -15.69 -11.79 14.59
C VAL A 11 -15.24 -12.46 13.30
N SER A 12 -14.04 -13.06 13.34
CA SER A 12 -13.45 -13.70 12.17
C SER A 12 -14.24 -14.94 11.75
N THR A 13 -14.16 -15.29 10.46
CA THR A 13 -14.80 -16.52 9.95
C THR A 13 -14.26 -17.75 10.67
N LYS A 14 -12.95 -17.78 10.96
CA LYS A 14 -12.30 -18.83 11.74
C LYS A 14 -12.92 -18.95 13.13
N LYS A 15 -13.09 -17.84 13.86
CA LYS A 15 -13.71 -17.86 15.19
C LYS A 15 -15.16 -18.32 15.14
N LEU A 16 -15.92 -17.88 14.14
CA LEU A 16 -17.30 -18.36 13.95
C LEU A 16 -17.33 -19.89 13.73
N ILE A 17 -16.41 -20.44 12.93
CA ILE A 17 -16.29 -21.88 12.70
C ILE A 17 -15.96 -22.61 14.01
N GLU A 18 -14.97 -22.14 14.78
CA GLU A 18 -14.64 -22.70 16.10
C GLU A 18 -15.84 -22.72 17.04
N LEU A 19 -16.57 -21.60 17.14
CA LEU A 19 -17.76 -21.48 17.98
C LEU A 19 -18.90 -22.39 17.54
N ILE A 20 -19.06 -22.61 16.24
CA ILE A 20 -20.04 -23.57 15.70
C ILE A 20 -19.64 -24.99 16.08
N PHE A 21 -18.37 -25.38 15.92
CA PHE A 21 -17.91 -26.71 16.31
C PHE A 21 -18.05 -26.95 17.81
N ASP A 22 -17.70 -25.98 18.64
CA ASP A 22 -17.88 -26.05 20.09
C ASP A 22 -19.35 -26.16 20.47
N TRP A 23 -20.23 -25.42 19.78
CA TRP A 23 -21.67 -25.52 19.97
C TRP A 23 -22.22 -26.90 19.58
N VAL A 24 -21.80 -27.48 18.46
CA VAL A 24 -22.19 -28.83 18.06
C VAL A 24 -21.75 -29.86 19.10
N LYS A 25 -20.51 -29.77 19.60
CA LYS A 25 -19.97 -30.64 20.67
C LYS A 25 -20.74 -30.48 21.99
N ALA A 26 -21.06 -29.26 22.39
CA ALA A 26 -21.79 -28.99 23.61
C ALA A 26 -23.25 -29.47 23.53
N ARG A 27 -23.87 -29.36 22.35
CA ARG A 27 -25.24 -29.82 22.12
C ARG A 27 -25.38 -31.34 22.23
N THR A 28 -24.32 -32.10 21.92
CA THR A 28 -24.31 -33.56 22.10
C THR A 28 -23.98 -33.99 23.53
N THR A 29 -23.52 -33.09 24.42
CA THR A 29 -23.01 -33.45 25.76
C THR A 29 -23.74 -32.81 26.94
N SER A 30 -24.24 -31.57 26.85
CA SER A 30 -24.72 -30.84 28.04
C SER A 30 -25.92 -29.90 27.82
N GLY A 31 -26.43 -29.73 26.60
CA GLY A 31 -27.69 -29.02 26.35
C GLY A 31 -27.69 -27.49 26.54
N GLU A 32 -26.61 -26.89 27.05
CA GLU A 32 -26.50 -25.44 27.22
C GLU A 32 -25.90 -24.72 26.00
N HIS A 33 -26.32 -23.47 25.78
CA HIS A 33 -25.99 -22.66 24.60
C HIS A 33 -25.31 -21.34 24.98
N GLN A 34 -23.97 -21.32 24.99
CA GLN A 34 -23.17 -20.11 25.32
C GLN A 34 -22.29 -19.59 24.17
N SER A 35 -22.38 -20.14 22.96
CA SER A 35 -21.48 -19.80 21.84
C SER A 35 -21.55 -18.33 21.40
N LEU A 36 -22.75 -17.72 21.42
CA LEU A 36 -22.92 -16.29 21.11
C LEU A 36 -22.37 -15.38 22.22
N GLN A 37 -22.49 -15.79 23.49
CA GLN A 37 -21.93 -15.04 24.60
C GLN A 37 -20.40 -15.07 24.54
N ARG A 38 -19.81 -16.23 24.29
CA ARG A 38 -18.35 -16.37 24.08
C ARG A 38 -17.84 -15.56 22.90
N ALA A 39 -18.63 -15.42 21.83
CA ALA A 39 -18.30 -14.53 20.73
C ALA A 39 -18.26 -13.06 21.20
N ALA A 40 -19.29 -12.63 21.92
CA ALA A 40 -19.37 -11.28 22.47
C ALA A 40 -18.23 -10.98 23.45
N ASP A 41 -17.91 -11.91 24.35
CA ASP A 41 -16.84 -11.77 25.36
C ASP A 41 -15.43 -11.70 24.72
N SER A 42 -15.27 -12.22 23.51
CA SER A 42 -14.02 -12.16 22.76
C SER A 42 -13.78 -10.82 22.03
N ILE A 43 -14.84 -10.00 21.90
CA ILE A 43 -14.75 -8.67 21.27
C ILE A 43 -14.19 -7.69 22.30
N GLN A 44 -13.03 -7.12 22.01
CA GLN A 44 -12.36 -6.16 22.88
C GLN A 44 -11.69 -5.09 22.02
N MET A 45 -11.33 -3.96 22.62
CA MET A 45 -10.52 -2.97 21.93
C MET A 45 -9.09 -3.50 21.79
N GLN A 46 -8.63 -3.66 20.55
CA GLN A 46 -7.28 -4.11 20.20
C GLN A 46 -6.52 -2.96 19.56
N GLU A 47 -5.37 -2.58 20.12
CA GLU A 47 -4.43 -1.66 19.45
C GLU A 47 -3.42 -2.51 18.67
N ILE A 48 -3.43 -2.38 17.34
CA ILE A 48 -2.57 -3.16 16.44
C ILE A 48 -1.51 -2.22 15.87
N TRP A 49 -0.24 -2.64 15.97
CA TRP A 49 0.91 -1.94 15.41
C TRP A 49 1.53 -2.80 14.32
N ILE A 50 1.51 -2.31 13.07
CA ILE A 50 2.04 -3.02 11.91
C ILE A 50 3.26 -2.26 11.39
N PRO A 51 4.49 -2.79 11.56
CA PRO A 51 5.69 -2.11 11.09
C PRO A 51 5.66 -1.91 9.57
N VAL A 52 6.16 -0.78 9.10
CA VAL A 52 6.27 -0.46 7.67
C VAL A 52 7.74 -0.56 7.27
N ALA A 53 8.04 -1.37 6.26
CA ALA A 53 9.39 -1.64 5.82
C ALA A 53 10.09 -0.35 5.38
N ARG A 54 11.27 -0.11 5.97
CA ARG A 54 12.18 1.01 5.68
C ARG A 54 11.56 2.40 5.76
N LEU A 55 10.41 2.55 6.38
CA LEU A 55 9.80 3.85 6.66
C LEU A 55 10.23 4.28 8.06
N HIS A 56 10.75 5.50 8.18
CA HIS A 56 11.12 6.10 9.46
C HIS A 56 10.46 7.47 9.56
N THR A 57 10.02 7.82 10.77
CA THR A 57 9.47 9.15 11.04
C THR A 57 9.84 9.59 12.45
N GLU A 58 9.91 10.90 12.66
CA GLU A 58 10.19 11.49 13.98
C GLU A 58 8.91 11.82 14.76
N SER A 59 7.77 11.90 14.08
CA SER A 59 6.51 12.35 14.65
C SER A 59 5.34 11.52 14.15
N GLU A 60 4.27 11.49 14.95
CA GLU A 60 3.04 10.84 14.52
C GLU A 60 2.36 11.62 13.38
N PHE A 61 1.74 10.89 12.45
CA PHE A 61 0.92 11.48 11.39
C PHE A 61 -0.20 10.52 10.98
N THR A 62 -1.24 11.03 10.34
CA THR A 62 -2.46 10.25 10.03
C THR A 62 -2.69 10.17 8.53
N VAL A 63 -3.00 8.97 8.04
CA VAL A 63 -3.47 8.71 6.69
C VAL A 63 -4.74 7.85 6.78
N GLY A 64 -5.90 8.45 6.49
CA GLY A 64 -7.18 7.78 6.68
C GLY A 64 -7.47 7.57 8.16
N ARG A 65 -7.76 6.31 8.52
CA ARG A 65 -7.98 5.89 9.92
C ARG A 65 -6.70 5.39 10.60
N VAL A 66 -5.58 5.41 9.88
CA VAL A 66 -4.30 4.86 10.33
C VAL A 66 -3.41 5.96 10.86
N ILE A 67 -2.91 5.78 12.09
CA ILE A 67 -1.92 6.67 12.68
C ILE A 67 -0.56 6.00 12.52
N PHE A 68 0.38 6.68 11.86
CA PHE A 68 1.77 6.25 11.77
C PHE A 68 2.51 6.74 13.02
N LYS A 69 3.11 5.81 13.77
CA LYS A 69 3.85 6.10 15.01
C LYS A 69 5.29 5.60 14.93
N PRO A 70 6.27 6.32 15.49
CA PRO A 70 7.65 5.83 15.55
C PRO A 70 7.80 4.68 16.56
N MET A 71 8.48 3.61 16.16
CA MET A 71 8.81 2.48 17.03
C MET A 71 10.11 2.74 17.80
N THR A 72 10.01 3.53 18.87
CA THR A 72 11.16 4.03 19.65
C THR A 72 11.81 2.95 20.52
N ALA A 73 13.06 3.17 20.93
CA ALA A 73 13.74 2.29 21.89
C ALA A 73 12.94 2.13 23.20
N ALA A 74 12.37 3.22 23.71
CA ALA A 74 11.56 3.23 24.92
C ALA A 74 10.31 2.33 24.83
N LEU A 75 9.68 2.22 23.65
CA LEU A 75 8.57 1.29 23.41
C LEU A 75 9.01 -0.15 23.67
N PHE A 76 10.17 -0.55 23.12
CA PHE A 76 10.73 -1.89 23.29
C PHE A 76 11.20 -2.12 24.72
N ASP A 77 11.88 -1.17 25.34
CA ASP A 77 12.35 -1.32 26.72
C ASP A 77 11.17 -1.57 27.68
N ARG A 78 10.05 -0.85 27.51
CA ARG A 78 8.81 -1.09 28.26
C ARG A 78 8.22 -2.48 27.97
N TRP A 79 8.11 -2.86 26.69
CA TRP A 79 7.55 -4.15 26.30
C TRP A 79 8.34 -5.33 26.89
N ARG A 80 9.68 -5.23 26.89
CA ARG A 80 10.57 -6.25 27.49
C ARG A 80 10.28 -6.45 28.97
N ILE A 81 10.15 -5.36 29.74
CA ILE A 81 9.86 -5.41 31.18
C ILE A 81 8.55 -6.13 31.44
N GLU A 82 7.49 -5.79 30.70
CA GLU A 82 6.16 -6.37 30.87
C GLU A 82 6.12 -7.87 30.53
N VAL A 83 6.79 -8.29 29.45
CA VAL A 83 6.83 -9.70 29.04
C VAL A 83 7.62 -10.55 30.03
N LEU A 84 8.78 -10.05 30.49
CA LEU A 84 9.60 -10.76 31.47
C LEU A 84 8.90 -10.88 32.82
N ALA A 85 8.15 -9.85 33.25
CA ALA A 85 7.39 -9.89 34.49
C ALA A 85 6.29 -10.97 34.48
N ARG A 86 5.70 -11.26 33.32
CA ARG A 86 4.64 -12.27 33.16
C ARG A 86 5.16 -13.70 32.95
N ASN A 87 6.43 -13.86 32.59
CA ASN A 87 6.99 -15.14 32.12
C ASN A 87 8.43 -15.35 32.65
N SER A 88 8.64 -15.11 33.94
CA SER A 88 9.96 -15.13 34.57
C SER A 88 10.72 -16.46 34.40
N GLU A 89 10.01 -17.59 34.35
CA GLU A 89 10.59 -18.92 34.15
C GLU A 89 11.22 -19.12 32.75
N GLN A 90 10.90 -18.26 31.78
CA GLN A 90 11.38 -18.35 30.38
C GLN A 90 12.26 -17.15 30.00
N ALA A 91 12.83 -16.45 30.98
CA ALA A 91 13.52 -15.17 30.79
C ALA A 91 14.65 -15.19 29.74
N GLU A 92 15.44 -16.27 29.68
CA GLU A 92 16.54 -16.40 28.72
C GLU A 92 16.01 -16.52 27.27
N TYR A 93 15.05 -17.42 27.04
CA TYR A 93 14.40 -17.58 25.74
C TYR A 93 13.72 -16.28 25.28
N ILE A 94 12.97 -15.63 26.19
CA ILE A 94 12.29 -14.36 25.91
C ILE A 94 13.30 -13.29 25.53
N SER A 95 14.44 -13.22 26.21
CA SER A 95 15.47 -12.20 25.90
C SER A 95 16.03 -12.37 24.50
N VAL A 96 16.32 -13.61 24.07
CA VAL A 96 16.82 -13.89 22.71
C VAL A 96 15.76 -13.57 21.65
N TRP A 97 14.52 -14.02 21.86
CA TRP A 97 13.41 -13.74 20.96
C TRP A 97 13.15 -12.22 20.87
N PHE A 98 13.15 -11.53 22.00
CA PHE A 98 12.89 -10.10 22.08
C PHE A 98 13.94 -9.28 21.32
N GLU A 99 15.22 -9.61 21.48
CA GLU A 99 16.29 -8.90 20.77
C GLU A 99 16.15 -9.05 19.24
N LYS A 100 15.72 -10.23 18.78
CA LYS A 100 15.43 -10.48 17.37
C LYS A 100 14.27 -9.62 16.87
N GLU A 101 13.19 -9.50 17.63
CA GLU A 101 12.04 -8.66 17.26
C GLU A 101 12.37 -7.17 17.30
N ARG A 102 13.10 -6.73 18.34
CA ARG A 102 13.60 -5.35 18.46
C ARG A 102 14.47 -4.97 17.27
N LYS A 103 15.42 -5.82 16.88
CA LYS A 103 16.32 -5.57 15.74
C LYS A 103 15.57 -5.41 14.40
N LYS A 104 14.43 -6.08 14.23
CA LYS A 104 13.61 -5.98 13.02
C LYS A 104 12.80 -4.69 12.97
N CYS A 105 12.30 -4.22 14.12
CA CYS A 105 11.22 -3.24 14.16
C CYS A 105 11.65 -1.88 14.73
N GLN A 106 12.65 -1.82 15.61
CA GLN A 106 13.07 -0.57 16.22
C GLN A 106 13.52 0.45 15.19
N GLY A 107 13.05 1.68 15.34
CA GLY A 107 13.34 2.80 14.48
C GLY A 107 12.42 2.91 13.27
N LEU A 108 11.68 1.86 12.90
CA LEU A 108 10.66 1.94 11.86
C LEU A 108 9.44 2.75 12.33
N ALA A 109 8.65 3.22 11.37
CA ALA A 109 7.28 3.63 11.61
C ALA A 109 6.36 2.40 11.64
N ALA A 110 5.35 2.41 12.50
CA ALA A 110 4.26 1.45 12.50
C ALA A 110 2.96 2.14 12.06
N ALA A 111 2.21 1.49 11.18
CA ALA A 111 0.80 1.80 10.95
C ALA A 111 0.00 1.27 12.14
N THR A 112 -0.73 2.16 12.82
CA THR A 112 -1.44 1.83 14.07
C THR A 112 -2.93 2.12 13.97
N LEU A 113 -3.73 1.19 14.48
CA LEU A 113 -5.19 1.29 14.56
C LEU A 113 -5.69 0.72 15.88
N ALA A 114 -6.79 1.28 16.39
CA ALA A 114 -7.55 0.72 17.50
C ALA A 114 -8.89 0.17 16.97
N ILE A 115 -9.10 -1.14 17.10
CA ILE A 115 -10.25 -1.83 16.52
C ILE A 115 -10.97 -2.61 17.61
N GLU A 116 -12.29 -2.40 17.72
CA GLU A 116 -13.15 -3.16 18.62
C GLU A 116 -13.67 -4.41 17.92
N ALA A 117 -12.93 -5.51 18.03
CA ALA A 117 -13.24 -6.78 17.42
C ALA A 117 -12.57 -7.93 18.18
N GLU A 118 -12.94 -9.17 17.84
CA GLU A 118 -12.15 -10.34 18.18
C GLU A 118 -10.76 -10.25 17.54
N ARG A 119 -9.73 -10.79 18.22
CA ARG A 119 -8.31 -10.64 17.87
C ARG A 119 -8.01 -10.89 16.38
N ASP A 120 -8.39 -12.04 15.83
CA ASP A 120 -8.03 -12.39 14.46
C ASP A 120 -8.73 -11.44 13.46
N CYS A 121 -10.00 -11.09 13.72
CA CYS A 121 -10.74 -10.09 12.94
C CYS A 121 -10.11 -8.69 13.02
N ALA A 122 -9.68 -8.25 14.20
CA ALA A 122 -9.02 -6.97 14.39
C ALA A 122 -7.71 -6.90 13.60
N ILE A 123 -6.93 -7.98 13.60
CA ILE A 123 -5.68 -8.08 12.83
C ILE A 123 -5.98 -8.01 11.32
N GLU A 124 -6.94 -8.79 10.81
CA GLU A 124 -7.31 -8.78 9.38
C GLU A 124 -7.72 -7.38 8.90
N VAL A 125 -8.59 -6.71 9.66
CA VAL A 125 -9.02 -5.34 9.35
C VAL A 125 -7.87 -4.34 9.43
N ALA A 126 -7.04 -4.42 10.47
CA ALA A 126 -5.87 -3.55 10.62
C ALA A 126 -4.90 -3.69 9.44
N PHE A 127 -4.64 -4.91 8.97
CA PHE A 127 -3.77 -5.15 7.82
C PHE A 127 -4.35 -4.60 6.51
N ALA A 128 -5.66 -4.71 6.30
CA ALA A 128 -6.30 -4.15 5.11
C ALA A 128 -6.22 -2.62 5.09
N GLU A 129 -6.59 -1.97 6.19
CA GLU A 129 -6.55 -0.51 6.34
C GLU A 129 -5.12 0.04 6.27
N ALA A 130 -4.17 -0.65 6.92
CA ALA A 130 -2.76 -0.27 6.86
C ALA A 130 -2.18 -0.41 5.45
N ASP A 131 -2.55 -1.45 4.69
CA ASP A 131 -2.07 -1.64 3.32
C ASP A 131 -2.56 -0.53 2.39
N ASP A 132 -3.82 -0.11 2.54
CA ASP A 132 -4.40 1.01 1.80
C ASP A 132 -3.70 2.34 2.15
N ALA A 133 -3.54 2.63 3.45
CA ALA A 133 -2.87 3.84 3.91
C ALA A 133 -1.41 3.92 3.43
N VAL A 134 -0.66 2.82 3.53
CA VAL A 134 0.73 2.74 3.04
C VAL A 134 0.78 2.85 1.52
N SER A 135 -0.18 2.28 0.80
CA SER A 135 -0.26 2.42 -0.66
C SER A 135 -0.48 3.87 -1.08
N MET A 136 -1.37 4.61 -0.40
CA MET A 136 -1.58 6.04 -0.65
C MET A 136 -0.37 6.90 -0.31
N LEU A 137 0.36 6.57 0.76
CA LEU A 137 1.63 7.22 1.08
C LEU A 137 2.66 6.98 -0.03
N ARG A 138 2.80 5.72 -0.48
CA ARG A 138 3.74 5.31 -1.53
C ARG A 138 3.46 5.95 -2.89
N VAL A 139 2.22 6.35 -3.20
CA VAL A 139 1.91 7.09 -4.45
C VAL A 139 2.75 8.37 -4.57
N LEU A 140 3.09 9.00 -3.45
CA LEU A 140 3.83 10.28 -3.41
C LEU A 140 5.35 10.11 -3.30
N GLU A 141 5.84 8.87 -3.32
CA GLU A 141 7.27 8.57 -3.18
C GLU A 141 8.02 8.77 -4.50
N GLY A 142 9.31 9.14 -4.42
CA GLY A 142 10.18 9.35 -5.59
C GLY A 142 10.38 8.11 -6.48
N ALA A 143 10.16 6.89 -5.98
CA ALA A 143 10.24 5.67 -6.77
C ALA A 143 9.20 5.58 -7.91
N ASN A 144 8.18 6.46 -7.90
CA ASN A 144 7.21 6.59 -8.98
C ASN A 144 7.69 7.48 -10.14
N LEU A 145 8.87 8.12 -10.02
CA LEU A 145 9.43 9.05 -11.01
C LEU A 145 10.65 8.49 -11.73
N ASP A 146 11.23 7.40 -11.24
CA ASP A 146 12.47 6.85 -11.77
C ASP A 146 12.35 5.33 -11.98
N PRO A 147 12.59 4.83 -13.21
CA PRO A 147 12.44 3.40 -13.51
C PRO A 147 13.47 2.51 -12.80
N GLU A 148 14.57 3.07 -12.31
CA GLU A 148 15.63 2.32 -11.62
C GLU A 148 15.42 2.28 -10.10
N LEU A 149 14.54 3.12 -9.56
CA LEU A 149 14.25 3.15 -8.12
C LEU A 149 13.14 2.18 -7.73
N VAL A 150 13.31 1.54 -6.58
CA VAL A 150 12.34 0.61 -5.99
C VAL A 150 11.99 1.08 -4.59
N SER A 151 10.71 1.27 -4.36
CA SER A 151 10.14 1.53 -3.04
C SER A 151 10.19 0.26 -2.19
N CYS A 152 10.54 0.43 -0.93
CA CYS A 152 10.30 -0.57 0.11
C CYS A 152 9.14 -0.22 1.03
N CYS A 153 8.45 0.90 0.79
CA CYS A 153 7.37 1.40 1.63
C CYS A 153 6.14 0.49 1.49
N THR A 154 6.11 -0.58 2.26
CA THR A 154 5.01 -1.56 2.36
C THR A 154 4.99 -2.14 3.77
N LEU A 155 3.94 -2.90 4.12
CA LEU A 155 3.92 -3.58 5.42
C LEU A 155 5.10 -4.54 5.53
N LEU A 156 5.81 -4.52 6.66
CA LEU A 156 7.00 -5.32 6.88
C LEU A 156 6.69 -6.80 6.66
N GLY A 157 7.46 -7.45 5.77
CA GLY A 157 7.28 -8.85 5.39
C GLY A 157 6.44 -9.08 4.13
N LYS A 158 5.71 -8.08 3.59
CA LYS A 158 4.96 -8.23 2.32
C LYS A 158 5.85 -8.17 1.08
N HIS A 159 6.97 -7.46 1.14
CA HIS A 159 7.92 -7.37 0.03
C HIS A 159 9.32 -7.72 0.55
N GLY A 160 9.93 -8.73 -0.06
CA GLY A 160 11.24 -9.23 0.35
C GLY A 160 12.36 -8.43 -0.31
N GLU A 161 13.30 -7.95 0.50
CA GLU A 161 14.61 -7.55 -0.02
C GLU A 161 15.25 -8.77 -0.69
N GLU A 162 15.81 -8.60 -1.88
CA GLU A 162 16.45 -9.72 -2.55
C GLU A 162 17.68 -10.12 -1.74
N GLN A 163 17.75 -11.39 -1.38
CA GLN A 163 18.84 -11.93 -0.58
C GLN A 163 19.59 -12.99 -1.37
N ARG A 164 20.92 -12.93 -1.30
CA ARG A 164 21.80 -14.02 -1.71
C ARG A 164 22.14 -14.81 -0.47
N ASN A 165 21.76 -16.07 -0.48
CA ASN A 165 22.14 -17.04 0.54
C ASN A 165 22.97 -18.12 -0.15
N TYR A 166 24.13 -18.47 0.41
CA TYR A 166 24.97 -19.53 -0.13
C TYR A 166 25.57 -20.38 0.98
N LEU A 167 25.77 -21.65 0.66
CA LEU A 167 26.60 -22.59 1.39
C LEU A 167 27.74 -22.98 0.47
N LEU A 168 28.98 -22.75 0.90
CA LEU A 168 30.16 -23.19 0.20
C LEU A 168 30.59 -24.54 0.79
N ILE A 169 30.56 -25.57 -0.05
CA ILE A 169 31.05 -26.91 0.30
C ILE A 169 32.41 -27.11 -0.36
N ARG A 170 33.43 -27.53 0.41
CA ARG A 170 34.75 -27.94 -0.09
C ARG A 170 35.04 -29.35 0.40
N ASP A 171 35.38 -30.24 -0.53
CA ASP A 171 35.69 -31.65 -0.26
C ASP A 171 34.62 -32.37 0.58
N GLY A 172 33.34 -32.08 0.32
CA GLY A 172 32.21 -32.66 1.05
C GLY A 172 31.95 -32.07 2.44
N THR A 173 32.71 -31.04 2.85
CA THR A 173 32.54 -30.35 4.14
C THR A 173 32.03 -28.92 3.97
N LEU A 174 31.16 -28.46 4.89
CA LEU A 174 30.70 -27.08 4.91
C LEU A 174 31.86 -26.16 5.29
N ALA A 175 32.34 -25.39 4.32
CA ALA A 175 33.46 -24.48 4.48
C ALA A 175 33.00 -23.06 4.88
N GLU A 176 31.89 -22.60 4.31
CA GLU A 176 31.38 -21.25 4.53
C GLU A 176 29.86 -21.20 4.32
N SER A 177 29.21 -20.30 5.04
CA SER A 177 27.83 -19.91 4.75
C SER A 177 27.73 -18.40 4.78
N GLY A 178 27.03 -17.80 3.83
CA GLY A 178 26.83 -16.37 3.77
C GLY A 178 25.41 -16.01 3.40
N SER A 179 24.96 -14.87 3.92
CA SER A 179 23.69 -14.22 3.56
C SER A 179 23.95 -12.73 3.35
N GLY A 180 23.39 -12.14 2.31
CA GLY A 180 23.50 -10.69 2.06
C GLY A 180 22.48 -10.22 1.02
N PHE A 181 22.50 -8.93 0.69
CA PHE A 181 21.61 -8.39 -0.34
C PHE A 181 22.05 -8.84 -1.75
N ALA A 182 21.08 -9.17 -2.61
CA ALA A 182 21.30 -9.35 -4.03
C ALA A 182 21.27 -8.00 -4.75
N GLY A 183 22.15 -7.07 -4.34
CA GLY A 183 22.22 -5.72 -4.93
C GLY A 183 22.34 -4.61 -3.88
N VAL A 184 22.20 -3.37 -4.34
CA VAL A 184 22.13 -2.20 -3.46
C VAL A 184 20.75 -2.19 -2.80
N PRO A 185 20.65 -2.24 -1.46
CA PRO A 185 19.36 -2.12 -0.80
C PRO A 185 18.73 -0.78 -1.14
N PRO A 186 17.42 -0.72 -1.47
CA PRO A 186 16.74 0.54 -1.71
C PRO A 186 16.87 1.44 -0.48
N PRO A 187 17.01 2.76 -0.63
CA PRO A 187 17.22 3.65 0.51
C PRO A 187 16.05 3.58 1.50
N ALA A 188 16.34 3.89 2.76
CA ALA A 188 15.28 4.08 3.75
C ALA A 188 14.54 5.40 3.46
N TRP A 189 13.22 5.42 3.64
CA TRP A 189 12.43 6.63 3.52
C TRP A 189 12.33 7.32 4.88
N LEU A 190 13.10 8.40 5.02
CA LEU A 190 13.13 9.22 6.22
C LEU A 190 12.12 10.37 6.07
N LEU A 191 10.94 10.22 6.69
CA LEU A 191 9.93 11.27 6.74
C LEU A 191 10.18 12.18 7.95
N GLY A 192 11.06 13.16 7.74
CA GLY A 192 11.19 14.32 8.61
C GLY A 192 9.98 15.25 8.51
N LYS A 193 9.91 16.25 9.40
CA LYS A 193 8.75 17.17 9.49
C LYS A 193 8.49 17.96 8.21
N ASP A 194 9.54 18.46 7.57
CA ASP A 194 9.42 19.30 6.36
C ASP A 194 8.95 18.47 5.16
N GLU A 195 9.52 17.28 4.98
CA GLU A 195 9.09 16.33 3.94
C GLU A 195 7.63 15.92 4.15
N LEU A 196 7.26 15.57 5.38
CA LEU A 196 5.87 15.23 5.70
C LEU A 196 4.91 16.40 5.40
N ALA A 197 5.28 17.63 5.77
CA ALA A 197 4.48 18.81 5.46
C ALA A 197 4.34 19.03 3.95
N PHE A 198 5.41 18.80 3.19
CA PHE A 198 5.38 18.84 1.73
C PHE A 198 4.43 17.79 1.14
N LEU A 199 4.47 16.55 1.61
CA LEU A 199 3.57 15.47 1.15
C LEU A 199 2.11 15.78 1.48
N MET A 200 1.84 16.28 2.69
CA MET A 200 0.50 16.73 3.12
C MET A 200 -0.08 17.78 2.18
N ASN A 201 0.72 18.78 1.82
CA ASN A 201 0.31 19.84 0.89
C ASN A 201 0.23 19.37 -0.58
N SER A 202 0.97 18.32 -0.94
CA SER A 202 1.03 17.82 -2.31
C SER A 202 -0.14 16.93 -2.68
N GLY A 203 -0.85 16.36 -1.70
CA GLY A 203 -2.05 15.56 -1.91
C GLY A 203 -2.35 14.54 -0.80
N LEU A 204 -1.41 14.29 0.13
CA LEU A 204 -1.62 13.27 1.18
C LEU A 204 -2.79 13.61 2.09
N SER A 205 -3.04 14.90 2.39
CA SER A 205 -4.19 15.33 3.18
C SER A 205 -5.53 15.00 2.50
N ILE A 206 -5.59 15.11 1.17
CA ILE A 206 -6.78 14.75 0.39
C ILE A 206 -6.98 13.24 0.43
N LEU A 207 -5.94 12.45 0.15
CA LEU A 207 -5.99 10.99 0.24
C LEU A 207 -6.39 10.50 1.63
N SER A 208 -5.83 11.12 2.67
CA SER A 208 -6.17 10.84 4.06
C SER A 208 -7.66 11.08 4.32
N SER A 209 -8.20 12.19 3.84
CA SER A 209 -9.63 12.50 3.97
C SER A 209 -10.52 11.50 3.22
N LEU A 210 -10.12 11.10 2.01
CA LEU A 210 -10.86 10.11 1.21
C LEU A 210 -10.90 8.72 1.88
N LEU A 211 -9.76 8.28 2.43
CA LEU A 211 -9.67 7.01 3.15
C LEU A 211 -10.45 7.04 4.48
N ALA A 212 -10.53 8.19 5.15
CA ALA A 212 -11.31 8.33 6.38
C ALA A 212 -12.82 8.32 6.13
N SER A 213 -13.27 8.78 4.97
CA SER A 213 -14.69 8.96 4.63
C SER A 213 -15.46 7.63 4.46
N ASP A 214 -16.65 7.56 5.05
CA ASP A 214 -17.64 6.50 4.78
C ASP A 214 -18.48 6.77 3.52
N HIS A 215 -18.36 7.97 2.94
CA HIS A 215 -19.12 8.43 1.79
C HIS A 215 -18.19 8.98 0.73
N ARG A 216 -18.00 8.23 -0.35
CA ARG A 216 -17.20 8.64 -1.50
C ARG A 216 -18.06 8.72 -2.75
N THR A 217 -17.75 9.67 -3.62
CA THR A 217 -18.35 9.73 -4.95
C THR A 217 -17.85 8.56 -5.81
N ALA A 218 -18.55 8.26 -6.91
CA ALA A 218 -18.10 7.23 -7.85
C ALA A 218 -16.72 7.56 -8.46
N PHE A 219 -16.40 8.84 -8.63
CA PHE A 219 -15.07 9.27 -9.04
C PHE A 219 -14.01 9.02 -7.97
N GLN A 220 -14.27 9.38 -6.71
CA GLN A 220 -13.33 9.18 -5.61
C GLN A 220 -13.02 7.70 -5.39
N GLU A 221 -14.03 6.81 -5.45
CA GLU A 221 -13.80 5.36 -5.38
C GLU A 221 -12.92 4.88 -6.54
N ARG A 222 -13.25 5.30 -7.77
CA ARG A 222 -12.47 4.92 -8.95
C ARG A 222 -11.04 5.45 -8.91
N LEU A 223 -10.83 6.65 -8.37
CA LEU A 223 -9.52 7.25 -8.17
C LEU A 223 -8.71 6.43 -7.17
N LEU A 224 -9.27 6.06 -6.02
CA LEU A 224 -8.56 5.22 -5.04
C LEU A 224 -8.17 3.87 -5.64
N ASP A 225 -9.05 3.22 -6.42
CA ASP A 225 -8.73 1.98 -7.12
C ASP A 225 -7.58 2.15 -8.12
N ALA A 226 -7.61 3.23 -8.92
CA ALA A 226 -6.54 3.56 -9.84
C ALA A 226 -5.21 3.78 -9.10
N LEU A 227 -5.25 4.49 -7.97
CA LEU A 227 -4.07 4.77 -7.15
C LEU A 227 -3.51 3.53 -6.44
N ARG A 228 -4.37 2.59 -6.01
CA ARG A 228 -3.94 1.29 -5.48
C ARG A 228 -3.13 0.52 -6.53
N ILE A 229 -3.63 0.47 -7.77
CA ILE A 229 -2.93 -0.14 -8.90
C ILE A 229 -1.63 0.61 -9.19
N TYR A 230 -1.71 1.93 -9.33
CA TYR A 230 -0.57 2.79 -9.62
C TYR A 230 0.53 2.58 -8.59
N SER A 231 0.24 2.62 -7.29
CA SER A 231 1.22 2.50 -6.20
C SER A 231 2.12 1.25 -6.29
N ARG A 232 1.68 0.19 -6.99
CA ARG A 232 2.45 -1.05 -7.19
C ARG A 232 3.64 -0.84 -8.12
N ASN A 233 3.62 0.17 -8.99
CA ASN A 233 4.76 0.51 -9.84
C ASN A 233 6.01 0.85 -8.98
N GLY A 234 5.81 1.54 -7.85
CA GLY A 234 6.91 1.84 -6.93
C GLY A 234 7.60 0.57 -6.39
N LEU A 235 6.85 -0.52 -6.18
CA LEU A 235 7.38 -1.79 -5.67
C LEU A 235 8.02 -2.66 -6.74
N ALA A 236 7.65 -2.46 -8.02
CA ALA A 236 8.15 -3.27 -9.11
C ALA A 236 9.64 -3.00 -9.36
N ARG A 237 10.43 -4.08 -9.50
CA ARG A 237 11.87 -4.02 -9.84
C ARG A 237 12.09 -3.92 -11.34
N GLU A 238 11.35 -4.72 -12.10
CA GLU A 238 11.47 -4.72 -13.55
C GLU A 238 10.78 -3.48 -14.14
N PRO A 239 11.46 -2.66 -14.96
CA PRO A 239 10.87 -1.47 -15.57
C PRO A 239 9.61 -1.76 -16.40
N SER A 240 9.51 -2.96 -16.99
CA SER A 240 8.31 -3.40 -17.72
C SER A 240 7.09 -3.52 -16.81
N ASP A 241 7.27 -4.02 -15.58
CA ASP A 241 6.17 -4.17 -14.63
C ASP A 241 5.70 -2.81 -14.11
N LYS A 242 6.64 -1.87 -13.89
CA LYS A 242 6.31 -0.47 -13.59
C LYS A 242 5.39 0.11 -14.67
N LEU A 243 5.78 -0.04 -15.93
CA LEU A 243 5.03 0.42 -17.07
C LEU A 243 3.60 -0.17 -17.12
N ILE A 244 3.46 -1.48 -16.86
CA ILE A 244 2.14 -2.13 -16.84
C ILE A 244 1.23 -1.53 -15.78
N TYR A 245 1.69 -1.39 -14.54
CA TYR A 245 0.87 -0.82 -13.46
C TYR A 245 0.44 0.63 -13.75
N ILE A 246 1.35 1.44 -14.31
CA ILE A 246 1.05 2.82 -14.67
C ILE A 246 0.00 2.88 -15.77
N VAL A 247 0.17 2.08 -16.83
CA VAL A 247 -0.77 2.04 -17.96
C VAL A 247 -2.15 1.58 -17.50
N VAL A 248 -2.25 0.51 -16.72
CA VAL A 248 -3.55 0.02 -16.20
C VAL A 248 -4.24 1.06 -15.33
N ALA A 249 -3.49 1.77 -14.48
CA ALA A 249 -4.04 2.84 -13.65
C ALA A 249 -4.58 4.00 -14.50
N LEU A 250 -3.83 4.46 -15.50
CA LEU A 250 -4.28 5.51 -16.42
C LEU A 250 -5.50 5.06 -17.23
N GLU A 251 -5.48 3.84 -17.76
CA GLU A 251 -6.59 3.29 -18.54
C GLU A 251 -7.87 3.20 -17.70
N SER A 252 -7.75 2.85 -16.42
CA SER A 252 -8.90 2.77 -15.52
C SER A 252 -9.65 4.10 -15.35
N ILE A 253 -8.99 5.24 -15.58
CA ILE A 253 -9.59 6.58 -15.47
C ILE A 253 -9.92 7.17 -16.83
N PHE A 254 -9.04 7.03 -17.82
CA PHE A 254 -9.13 7.77 -19.08
C PHE A 254 -9.76 7.01 -20.24
N VAL A 255 -10.01 5.71 -20.10
CA VAL A 255 -10.73 4.91 -21.11
C VAL A 255 -12.22 5.07 -20.92
N ARG A 256 -12.94 5.31 -22.02
CA ARG A 256 -14.42 5.38 -22.04
C ARG A 256 -15.06 4.09 -22.51
N ASP A 257 -14.51 3.51 -23.56
CA ASP A 257 -15.06 2.33 -24.23
C ASP A 257 -13.92 1.44 -24.71
N ASN A 258 -14.12 0.13 -24.68
CA ASN A 258 -13.18 -0.88 -25.15
C ASN A 258 -12.96 -0.84 -26.67
N ASN A 259 -13.81 -0.12 -27.42
CA ASN A 259 -13.71 0.00 -28.89
C ASN A 259 -12.94 1.24 -29.38
N GLU A 260 -12.40 2.07 -28.48
CA GLU A 260 -11.73 3.31 -28.88
C GLU A 260 -10.25 3.12 -29.25
N ASN A 261 -9.66 4.02 -30.05
CA ASN A 261 -8.21 4.05 -30.24
C ASN A 261 -7.55 4.49 -28.92
N LEU A 262 -7.19 3.49 -28.12
CA LEU A 262 -6.73 3.60 -26.74
C LEU A 262 -5.60 4.63 -26.61
N THR A 263 -4.51 4.44 -27.35
CA THR A 263 -3.32 5.28 -27.23
C THR A 263 -3.58 6.72 -27.65
N ALA A 264 -4.27 6.95 -28.77
CA ALA A 264 -4.52 8.30 -29.27
C ALA A 264 -5.43 9.09 -28.31
N ASN A 265 -6.53 8.46 -27.86
CA ASN A 265 -7.52 9.12 -27.02
C ASN A 265 -6.99 9.38 -25.61
N ILE A 266 -6.25 8.45 -25.01
CA ILE A 266 -5.66 8.65 -23.68
C ILE A 266 -4.59 9.74 -23.73
N ALA A 267 -3.71 9.72 -24.74
CA ALA A 267 -2.68 10.75 -24.90
C ALA A 267 -3.29 12.16 -25.00
N GLU A 268 -4.35 12.32 -25.81
CA GLU A 268 -5.07 13.60 -25.89
C GLU A 268 -5.72 13.97 -24.56
N ARG A 269 -6.49 13.07 -23.93
CA ARG A 269 -7.19 13.37 -22.67
C ARG A 269 -6.24 13.80 -21.56
N ILE A 270 -5.12 13.10 -21.39
CA ILE A 270 -4.09 13.46 -20.41
C ILE A 270 -3.48 14.82 -20.74
N ALA A 271 -3.19 15.09 -22.02
CA ALA A 271 -2.60 16.37 -22.43
C ALA A 271 -3.53 17.56 -22.16
N PHE A 272 -4.82 17.45 -22.49
CA PHE A 272 -5.81 18.49 -22.19
C PHE A 272 -6.08 18.62 -20.68
N PHE A 273 -5.96 17.53 -19.92
CA PHE A 273 -6.07 17.57 -18.47
C PHE A 273 -4.89 18.26 -17.78
N LEU A 274 -3.67 18.07 -18.29
CA LEU A 274 -2.44 18.56 -17.66
C LEU A 274 -1.97 19.93 -18.16
N SER A 275 -2.33 20.35 -19.37
CA SER A 275 -1.81 21.59 -19.96
C SER A 275 -2.87 22.41 -20.68
N ARG A 276 -2.78 23.73 -20.51
CA ARG A 276 -3.55 24.72 -21.28
C ARG A 276 -2.80 25.24 -22.51
N GLU A 277 -1.49 25.03 -22.58
CA GLU A 277 -0.66 25.54 -23.67
C GLU A 277 -0.58 24.52 -24.81
N ARG A 278 -0.69 25.00 -26.05
CA ARG A 278 -0.62 24.12 -27.25
C ARG A 278 0.67 23.31 -27.30
N GLU A 279 1.82 23.94 -27.05
CA GLU A 279 3.12 23.26 -27.03
C GLU A 279 3.23 22.27 -25.85
N GLY A 280 2.69 22.62 -24.68
CA GLY A 280 2.62 21.70 -23.54
C GLY A 280 1.79 20.46 -23.85
N ARG A 281 0.60 20.63 -24.45
CA ARG A 281 -0.27 19.53 -24.90
C ARG A 281 0.45 18.63 -25.91
N ARG A 282 1.15 19.21 -26.89
CA ARG A 282 1.91 18.46 -27.91
C ARG A 282 2.98 17.57 -27.27
N ARG A 283 3.79 18.11 -26.37
CA ARG A 283 4.82 17.35 -25.65
C ARG A 283 4.24 16.19 -24.84
N ILE A 284 3.14 16.42 -24.12
CA ILE A 284 2.51 15.38 -23.32
C ILE A 284 1.96 14.26 -24.21
N ILE A 285 1.35 14.60 -25.36
CA ILE A 285 0.88 13.60 -26.33
C ILE A 285 2.04 12.72 -26.82
N GLU A 286 3.18 13.33 -27.15
CA GLU A 286 4.38 12.61 -27.60
C GLU A 286 4.88 11.64 -26.50
N ILE A 287 5.02 12.11 -25.25
CA ILE A 287 5.45 11.30 -24.10
C ILE A 287 4.51 10.12 -23.83
N ILE A 288 3.19 10.35 -23.82
CA ILE A 288 2.23 9.25 -23.58
C ILE A 288 2.27 8.23 -24.72
N ARG A 289 2.40 8.67 -25.97
CA ARG A 289 2.53 7.76 -27.12
C ARG A 289 3.81 6.92 -27.04
N GLU A 290 4.93 7.52 -26.64
CA GLU A 290 6.20 6.81 -26.39
C GLU A 290 6.01 5.71 -25.33
N GLY A 291 5.41 6.01 -24.19
CA GLY A 291 5.13 5.02 -23.14
C GLY A 291 4.26 3.86 -23.61
N TYR A 292 3.22 4.11 -24.40
CA TYR A 292 2.39 3.05 -24.98
C TYR A 292 3.12 2.25 -26.06
N ALA A 293 4.04 2.85 -26.81
CA ALA A 293 4.90 2.14 -27.75
C ALA A 293 5.85 1.18 -27.02
N LEU A 294 6.44 1.60 -25.88
CA LEU A 294 7.24 0.72 -25.02
C LEU A 294 6.41 -0.47 -24.53
N ARG A 295 5.17 -0.24 -24.08
CA ARG A 295 4.27 -1.29 -23.61
C ARG A 295 3.94 -2.29 -24.73
N SER A 296 3.63 -1.77 -25.93
CA SER A 296 3.37 -2.61 -27.10
C SER A 296 4.58 -3.46 -27.47
N ALA A 297 5.78 -2.89 -27.45
CA ALA A 297 7.01 -3.61 -27.77
C ALA A 297 7.30 -4.72 -26.75
N PHE A 298 7.07 -4.48 -25.46
CA PHE A 298 7.24 -5.49 -24.42
C PHE A 298 6.20 -6.61 -24.52
N LEU A 299 4.91 -6.27 -24.54
CA LEU A 299 3.82 -7.25 -24.49
C LEU A 299 3.71 -8.10 -25.77
N HIS A 300 3.95 -7.51 -26.94
CA HIS A 300 3.77 -8.23 -28.22
C HIS A 300 5.06 -8.83 -28.78
N HIS A 301 6.24 -8.35 -28.37
CA HIS A 301 7.51 -8.82 -28.91
C HIS A 301 8.47 -9.35 -27.84
N GLY A 302 8.11 -9.32 -26.55
CA GLY A 302 8.94 -9.81 -25.46
C GLY A 302 10.30 -9.09 -25.34
N LYS A 303 10.43 -7.90 -25.93
CA LYS A 303 11.68 -7.14 -25.94
C LYS A 303 11.94 -6.58 -24.55
N LYS A 304 13.19 -6.70 -24.07
CA LYS A 304 13.62 -5.99 -22.87
C LYS A 304 13.38 -4.48 -23.05
N LEU A 305 12.91 -3.84 -21.98
CA LEU A 305 12.74 -2.39 -21.98
C LEU A 305 14.12 -1.76 -21.77
N GLU A 306 14.70 -1.26 -22.86
CA GLU A 306 16.04 -0.67 -22.86
C GLU A 306 16.03 0.87 -22.83
N ASP A 307 14.93 1.50 -23.30
CA ASP A 307 14.79 2.95 -23.29
C ASP A 307 14.22 3.46 -21.95
N LEU A 308 15.09 3.44 -20.93
CA LEU A 308 14.76 3.91 -19.58
C LEU A 308 14.47 5.41 -19.54
N GLU A 309 15.05 6.19 -20.45
CA GLU A 309 14.87 7.64 -20.48
C GLU A 309 13.47 8.00 -21.00
N ALA A 310 12.97 7.29 -22.02
CA ALA A 310 11.57 7.40 -22.44
C ALA A 310 10.61 6.95 -21.33
N LEU A 311 10.91 5.84 -20.65
CA LEU A 311 10.09 5.39 -19.53
C LEU A 311 10.08 6.42 -18.37
N LYS A 312 11.22 7.02 -18.05
CA LYS A 312 11.33 8.05 -17.01
C LYS A 312 10.46 9.27 -17.32
N ARG A 313 10.50 9.78 -18.56
CA ARG A 313 9.59 10.86 -19.00
C ARG A 313 8.12 10.46 -18.90
N PHE A 314 7.79 9.22 -19.26
CA PHE A 314 6.42 8.71 -19.14
C PHE A 314 5.97 8.59 -17.67
N MET A 315 6.84 8.08 -16.79
CA MET A 315 6.60 8.00 -15.35
C MET A 315 6.37 9.39 -14.75
N ASP A 316 7.18 10.38 -15.13
CA ASP A 316 7.01 11.76 -14.70
C ASP A 316 5.64 12.34 -15.13
N ALA A 317 5.26 12.18 -16.40
CA ALA A 317 3.95 12.63 -16.89
C ALA A 317 2.78 11.93 -16.19
N ALA A 318 2.91 10.61 -15.95
CA ALA A 318 1.90 9.83 -15.25
C ALA A 318 1.78 10.23 -13.77
N PHE A 319 2.90 10.47 -13.08
CA PHE A 319 2.91 10.96 -11.70
C PHE A 319 2.19 12.30 -11.61
N HIS A 320 2.54 13.27 -12.46
CA HIS A 320 1.85 14.56 -12.52
C HIS A 320 0.36 14.40 -12.81
N CYS A 321 -0.03 13.45 -13.65
CA CYS A 321 -1.43 13.10 -13.89
C CYS A 321 -2.13 12.63 -12.61
N MET A 322 -1.54 11.67 -11.89
CA MET A 322 -2.10 11.16 -10.64
C MET A 322 -2.22 12.25 -9.57
N ILE A 323 -1.20 13.10 -9.39
CA ILE A 323 -1.25 14.23 -8.44
C ILE A 323 -2.38 15.20 -8.82
N ASN A 324 -2.56 15.51 -10.11
CA ASN A 324 -3.66 16.38 -10.54
C ASN A 324 -5.03 15.74 -10.35
N LEU A 325 -5.17 14.42 -10.54
CA LEU A 325 -6.41 13.70 -10.24
C LEU A 325 -6.74 13.78 -8.73
N ILE A 326 -5.74 13.58 -7.86
CA ILE A 326 -5.89 13.73 -6.40
C ILE A 326 -6.36 15.14 -6.05
N ARG A 327 -5.72 16.18 -6.60
CA ARG A 327 -6.11 17.58 -6.34
C ARG A 327 -7.50 17.94 -6.86
N ASN A 328 -8.04 17.18 -7.80
CA ASN A 328 -9.40 17.36 -8.32
C ASN A 328 -10.39 16.32 -7.78
N ALA A 329 -10.05 15.56 -6.72
CA ALA A 329 -10.89 14.50 -6.16
C ALA A 329 -12.31 14.97 -5.82
N ASP A 330 -12.44 16.19 -5.29
CA ASP A 330 -13.73 16.76 -4.89
C ASP A 330 -14.45 17.52 -6.01
N ARG A 331 -13.77 17.75 -7.14
CA ARG A 331 -14.34 18.47 -8.29
C ARG A 331 -15.34 17.62 -9.08
N PHE A 332 -15.14 16.30 -9.10
CA PHE A 332 -15.91 15.38 -9.93
C PHE A 332 -16.64 14.34 -9.09
N HIS A 333 -17.89 14.05 -9.47
CA HIS A 333 -18.69 12.99 -8.84
C HIS A 333 -18.57 11.66 -9.59
N SER A 334 -18.19 11.70 -10.88
CA SER A 334 -18.00 10.53 -11.75
C SER A 334 -16.92 10.76 -12.80
N VAL A 335 -16.39 9.67 -13.36
CA VAL A 335 -15.42 9.72 -14.47
C VAL A 335 -16.00 10.40 -15.71
N ASP A 336 -17.30 10.23 -15.97
CA ASP A 336 -17.98 10.91 -17.08
C ASP A 336 -17.93 12.44 -16.95
N GLN A 337 -18.06 12.97 -15.72
CA GLN A 337 -17.93 14.40 -15.47
C GLN A 337 -16.50 14.89 -15.73
N LEU A 338 -15.48 14.13 -15.31
CA LEU A 338 -14.09 14.42 -15.64
C LEU A 338 -13.91 14.49 -17.15
N HIS A 339 -14.37 13.49 -17.89
CA HIS A 339 -14.17 13.47 -19.34
C HIS A 339 -14.93 14.58 -20.06
N LYS A 340 -16.14 14.92 -19.62
CA LYS A 340 -16.88 16.09 -20.17
C LYS A 340 -16.13 17.40 -19.93
N ALA A 341 -15.51 17.55 -18.76
CA ALA A 341 -14.68 18.72 -18.47
C ALA A 341 -13.46 18.81 -19.41
N ILE A 342 -12.81 17.67 -19.69
CA ILE A 342 -11.70 17.59 -20.66
C ILE A 342 -12.17 17.94 -22.08
N GLU A 343 -13.35 17.46 -22.50
CA GLU A 343 -13.91 17.80 -23.81
C GLU A 343 -14.22 19.28 -23.96
N ASN A 344 -14.73 19.92 -22.91
CA ASN A 344 -14.99 21.36 -22.93
C ASN A 344 -13.69 22.17 -23.09
N GLU A 345 -12.61 21.78 -22.42
CA GLU A 345 -11.26 22.38 -22.55
C GLU A 345 -10.63 22.13 -23.94
N ARG A 346 -11.15 21.17 -24.71
CA ARG A 346 -10.76 20.92 -26.09
C ARG A 346 -11.46 21.85 -27.08
N LEU A 347 -12.69 22.26 -26.76
CA LEU A 347 -13.52 23.12 -27.60
C LEU A 347 -13.30 24.62 -27.34
N SER A 348 -12.71 24.98 -26.21
CA SER A 348 -12.19 26.32 -25.90
C SER A 348 -10.83 26.57 -26.55
#